data_AF-A0A522REL8-F1
#
_entry.id   AF-A0A522REL8-F1
#
_cell.length_a   1.000
_cell.length_b   1.000
_cell.length_c   1.000
_cell.angle_alpha   90.00
_cell.angle_beta   90.00
_cell.angle_gamma   90.00
#
_symmetry.space_group_name_H-M   'P 1'
#
loop_
_entity.id
_entity.type
_entity.pdbx_description
1 polymer ?
#
loop_
_entity_poly.entity_id
_entity_poly.type
_entity_poly.pdbx_seq_one_letter_code
_entity_poly.pdbx_strand_id
1 'polypeptide(L)'
;MKRLLLPLLFLIFYSCKTYYISPASFKEQITGTVPFHLKNEGTSYLATKMEAIQCRDKNGQDIMLQNTPSVEARFIEKNGKKRTFYFNTVAFQNDTIFGGKSMLIPGLLSSIPFDSLSKIEIQKGGKQFRNGGTEY
;
A
#
# COMPACT_ATOMS: atom_id res chain seq x y z
N MET A 1 -11.65 50.34 -16.80
CA MET A 1 -10.81 49.15 -17.12
C MET A 1 -10.54 48.37 -15.84
N LYS A 2 -11.35 47.34 -15.53
CA LYS A 2 -11.10 46.47 -14.36
C LYS A 2 -10.27 45.28 -14.84
N ARG A 3 -8.99 45.23 -14.47
CA ARG A 3 -8.13 44.07 -14.72
C ARG A 3 -8.59 42.94 -13.80
N LEU A 4 -9.18 41.89 -14.38
CA LEU A 4 -9.41 40.63 -13.67
C LEU A 4 -8.03 40.04 -13.34
N LEU A 5 -7.64 40.07 -12.07
CA LEU A 5 -6.53 39.27 -11.55
C LEU A 5 -7.01 37.82 -11.48
N LEU A 6 -6.63 37.01 -12.47
CA LEU A 6 -6.85 35.57 -12.47
C LEU A 6 -5.81 34.96 -11.50
N PRO A 7 -6.20 34.37 -10.35
CA PRO A 7 -5.24 33.66 -9.53
C PRO A 7 -4.82 32.39 -10.28
N LEU A 8 -3.57 32.40 -10.75
CA LEU A 8 -2.93 31.28 -11.41
C LEU A 8 -2.80 30.11 -10.43
N LEU A 9 -3.77 29.22 -10.52
CA LEU A 9 -3.81 27.81 -10.18
C LEU A 9 -2.43 27.15 -9.98
N PHE A 10 -1.81 27.32 -8.81
CA PHE A 10 -0.72 26.46 -8.34
C PHE A 10 -1.33 25.15 -7.79
N LEU A 11 -1.86 24.32 -8.69
CA LEU A 11 -2.09 22.90 -8.40
C LEU A 11 -0.72 22.22 -8.38
N ILE A 12 -0.10 22.19 -7.20
CA ILE A 12 1.10 21.40 -6.96
C ILE A 12 0.67 19.93 -7.13
N PHE A 13 0.94 19.35 -8.29
CA PHE A 13 0.73 17.93 -8.55
C PHE A 13 1.71 17.13 -7.69
N TYR A 14 1.27 16.77 -6.48
CA TYR A 14 1.97 15.78 -5.66
C TYR A 14 1.95 14.43 -6.39
N SER A 15 2.98 14.18 -7.17
CA SER A 15 3.14 12.91 -7.90
C SER A 15 3.45 11.80 -6.89
N CYS A 16 2.52 10.86 -6.74
CA CYS A 16 2.77 9.63 -6.00
C CYS A 16 3.73 8.75 -6.81
N LYS A 17 4.87 8.36 -6.21
CA LYS A 17 5.79 7.41 -6.85
C LYS A 17 5.17 6.02 -6.84
N THR A 18 5.13 5.41 -8.01
CA THR A 18 4.63 4.04 -8.23
C THR A 18 5.78 3.13 -8.61
N TYR A 19 5.79 1.96 -8.00
CA TYR A 19 6.77 0.90 -8.20
C TYR A 19 6.04 -0.39 -8.54
N TYR A 20 6.73 -1.29 -9.21
CA TYR A 20 6.15 -2.47 -9.84
C TYR A 20 6.76 -3.73 -9.24
N ILE A 21 5.91 -4.70 -8.96
CA ILE A 21 6.33 -6.04 -8.53
C ILE A 21 5.42 -7.07 -9.20
N SER A 22 6.00 -8.18 -9.66
CA SER A 22 5.19 -9.27 -10.22
C SER A 22 4.47 -10.02 -9.10
N PRO A 23 3.30 -10.64 -9.36
CA PRO A 23 2.66 -11.49 -8.37
C PRO A 23 3.61 -12.55 -7.81
N ALA A 24 4.36 -13.25 -8.66
CA ALA A 24 5.30 -14.29 -8.24
C ALA A 24 6.36 -13.77 -7.25
N SER A 25 7.04 -12.66 -7.58
CA SER A 25 8.05 -12.06 -6.69
C SER A 25 7.43 -11.53 -5.39
N PHE A 26 6.21 -10.99 -5.45
CA PHE A 26 5.48 -10.60 -4.25
C PHE A 26 5.20 -11.82 -3.34
N LYS A 27 4.70 -12.92 -3.91
CA LYS A 27 4.41 -14.16 -3.17
C LYS A 27 5.66 -14.70 -2.50
N GLU A 28 6.78 -14.74 -3.23
CA GLU A 28 8.06 -15.18 -2.69
C GLU A 28 8.49 -14.35 -1.47
N GLN A 29 8.39 -13.02 -1.56
CA GLN A 29 8.80 -12.12 -0.48
C GLN A 29 7.85 -12.16 0.73
N ILE A 30 6.54 -12.39 0.53
CA ILE A 30 5.55 -12.38 1.62
C ILE A 30 5.33 -13.74 2.29
N THR A 31 5.62 -14.86 1.62
CA THR A 31 5.30 -16.21 2.15
C THR A 31 6.06 -16.54 3.45
N GLY A 32 7.18 -15.88 3.73
CA GLY A 32 7.94 -16.04 4.98
C GLY A 32 7.40 -15.24 6.17
N THR A 33 6.29 -14.52 6.00
CA THR A 33 5.80 -13.58 7.01
C THR A 33 4.59 -14.12 7.77
N VAL A 34 4.65 -14.06 9.11
CA VAL A 34 3.54 -14.50 9.96
C VAL A 34 2.57 -13.33 10.16
N PRO A 35 1.29 -13.46 9.75
CA PRO A 35 0.30 -12.44 10.06
C PRO A 35 0.03 -12.42 11.57
N PHE A 36 -0.05 -11.21 12.13
CA PHE A 36 -0.34 -11.00 13.54
C PHE A 36 -1.40 -9.92 13.70
N HIS A 37 -2.08 -9.91 14.84
CA HIS A 37 -3.06 -8.88 15.15
C HIS A 37 -2.38 -7.73 15.87
N LEU A 38 -2.33 -6.56 15.23
CA LEU A 38 -1.95 -5.30 15.88
C LEU A 38 -3.16 -4.79 16.67
N LYS A 39 -2.99 -4.59 17.98
CA LYS A 39 -3.97 -3.93 18.85
C LYS A 39 -3.54 -2.49 19.09
N ASN A 40 -4.39 -1.53 18.79
CA ASN A 40 -4.19 -0.12 19.12
C ASN A 40 -5.50 0.50 19.61
N GLU A 41 -5.49 1.13 20.79
CA GLU A 41 -6.60 1.84 21.45
C GLU A 41 -8.02 1.27 21.18
N GLY A 42 -8.23 -0.01 21.48
CA GLY A 42 -9.55 -0.67 21.34
C GLY A 42 -9.83 -1.30 19.98
N THR A 43 -8.89 -1.24 19.05
CA THR A 43 -9.03 -1.79 17.70
C THR A 43 -7.95 -2.80 17.37
N SER A 44 -8.33 -3.89 16.70
CA SER A 44 -7.46 -5.00 16.32
C SER A 44 -7.49 -5.19 14.81
N TYR A 45 -6.34 -5.18 14.14
CA TYR A 45 -6.26 -5.46 12.70
C TYR A 45 -5.11 -6.40 12.34
N LEU A 46 -5.31 -7.20 11.30
CA LEU A 46 -4.29 -8.09 10.74
C LEU A 46 -3.18 -7.27 10.09
N ALA A 47 -1.94 -7.58 10.44
CA ALA A 47 -0.74 -6.96 9.95
C ALA A 47 0.36 -8.00 9.75
N THR A 48 1.41 -7.61 9.04
CA THR A 48 2.50 -8.51 8.65
C THR A 48 3.83 -7.86 8.95
N LYS A 49 4.78 -8.64 9.49
CA LYS A 49 6.13 -8.16 9.86
C LYS A 49 7.08 -7.98 8.67
N MET A 50 6.56 -7.63 7.49
CA MET A 50 7.42 -7.33 6.34
C MET A 50 7.99 -5.93 6.51
N GLU A 51 9.27 -5.81 6.84
CA GLU A 51 9.92 -4.50 7.09
C GLU A 51 10.12 -3.69 5.80
N ALA A 52 10.34 -4.37 4.68
CA ALA A 52 10.52 -3.76 3.38
C ALA A 52 10.15 -4.73 2.26
N ILE A 53 10.00 -4.20 1.04
CA ILE A 53 9.75 -4.98 -0.17
C ILE A 53 10.63 -4.51 -1.32
N GLN A 54 11.24 -5.47 -2.01
CA GLN A 54 11.98 -5.22 -3.23
C GLN A 54 11.03 -5.13 -4.42
N CYS A 55 11.12 -4.04 -5.16
CA CYS A 55 10.30 -3.76 -6.34
C CYS A 55 11.12 -2.99 -7.39
N ARG A 56 10.53 -2.71 -8.55
CA ARG A 56 11.18 -1.96 -9.63
C ARG A 56 10.53 -0.60 -9.83
N ASP A 57 11.33 0.42 -10.09
CA ASP A 57 10.80 1.70 -10.54
C ASP A 57 10.35 1.64 -12.01
N LYS A 58 9.85 2.78 -12.52
CA LYS A 58 9.42 2.90 -13.93
C LYS A 58 10.55 2.73 -14.96
N ASN A 59 11.80 2.85 -14.54
CA ASN A 59 12.99 2.68 -15.38
C ASN A 59 13.54 1.24 -15.29
N GLY A 60 12.91 0.37 -14.50
CA GLY A 60 13.34 -1.00 -14.27
C GLY A 60 14.43 -1.14 -13.20
N GLN A 61 14.79 -0.07 -12.48
CA GLN A 61 15.77 -0.13 -11.40
C GLN A 61 15.16 -0.79 -10.16
N ASP A 62 15.87 -1.76 -9.59
CA ASP A 62 15.47 -2.38 -8.32
C ASP A 62 15.59 -1.38 -7.16
N ILE A 63 14.56 -1.32 -6.33
CA ILE A 63 14.48 -0.45 -5.16
C ILE A 63 13.88 -1.21 -3.98
N MET A 64 14.41 -0.93 -2.79
CA MET A 64 13.87 -1.43 -1.53
C MET A 64 12.93 -0.37 -0.94
N LEU A 65 11.64 -0.70 -0.81
CA LEU A 65 10.66 0.18 -0.19
C LEU A 65 10.40 -0.27 1.24
N GLN A 66 10.70 0.62 2.19
CA GLN A 66 10.37 0.41 3.59
C GLN A 66 8.87 0.41 3.80
N ASN A 67 8.42 -0.47 4.68
CA ASN A 67 7.05 -0.54 5.12
C ASN A 67 6.75 0.63 6.05
N THR A 68 5.95 1.59 5.57
CA THR A 68 5.47 2.72 6.36
C THR A 68 3.96 2.89 6.14
N PRO A 69 3.24 3.56 7.06
CA PRO A 69 1.80 3.80 6.91
C PRO A 69 1.41 4.58 5.65
N SER A 70 2.38 5.27 5.03
CA SER A 70 2.23 6.00 3.78
C SER A 70 2.43 5.16 2.51
N VAL A 71 2.81 3.89 2.65
CA VAL A 71 2.95 2.95 1.53
C VAL A 71 1.65 2.17 1.34
N GLU A 72 1.15 2.18 0.11
CA GLU A 72 -0.05 1.48 -0.32
C GLU A 72 0.32 0.41 -1.35
N ALA A 73 -0.25 -0.78 -1.23
CA ALA A 73 -0.19 -1.83 -2.25
C ALA A 73 -1.50 -1.85 -3.04
N ARG A 74 -1.39 -1.77 -4.37
CA ARG A 74 -2.51 -1.87 -5.31
C ARG A 74 -2.45 -3.20 -6.01
N PHE A 75 -3.49 -3.98 -5.82
CA PHE A 75 -3.70 -5.28 -6.42
C PHE A 75 -4.69 -5.11 -7.57
N ILE A 76 -4.23 -5.40 -8.78
CA ILE A 76 -5.05 -5.38 -9.99
C ILE A 76 -5.36 -6.83 -10.36
N GLU A 77 -6.65 -7.14 -10.43
CA GLU A 77 -7.15 -8.45 -10.82
C GLU A 77 -7.20 -8.58 -12.36
N LYS A 78 -7.26 -9.81 -12.87
CA LYS A 78 -7.34 -10.13 -14.31
C LYS A 78 -8.57 -9.52 -14.99
N ASN A 79 -9.64 -9.26 -14.24
CA ASN A 79 -10.84 -8.58 -14.72
C ASN A 79 -10.75 -7.04 -14.68
N GLY A 80 -9.58 -6.48 -14.35
CA GLY A 80 -9.36 -5.03 -14.25
C GLY A 80 -9.80 -4.40 -12.93
N LYS A 81 -10.43 -5.16 -12.02
CA LYS A 81 -10.78 -4.65 -10.68
C LYS A 81 -9.50 -4.32 -9.90
N LYS A 82 -9.47 -3.12 -9.32
CA LYS A 82 -8.35 -2.63 -8.51
C LYS A 82 -8.75 -2.57 -7.04
N ARG A 83 -7.90 -3.07 -6.16
CA ARG A 83 -8.06 -2.93 -4.70
C ARG A 83 -6.76 -2.39 -4.10
N THR A 84 -6.89 -1.38 -3.26
CA THR A 84 -5.76 -0.74 -2.58
C THR A 84 -5.79 -1.10 -1.11
N PHE A 85 -4.68 -1.61 -0.60
CA PHE A 85 -4.46 -1.86 0.82
C PHE A 85 -3.27 -1.05 1.32
N TYR A 86 -3.28 -0.71 2.61
CA TYR A 86 -2.09 -0.19 3.24
C TYR A 86 -1.07 -1.32 3.41
N PHE A 87 0.17 -1.08 3.01
CA PHE A 87 1.15 -2.14 2.86
C PHE A 87 1.46 -2.86 4.19
N ASN A 88 1.50 -2.12 5.30
CA ASN A 88 1.67 -2.68 6.65
C ASN A 88 0.54 -3.60 7.13
N THR A 89 -0.62 -3.56 6.45
CA THR A 89 -1.77 -4.43 6.76
C THR A 89 -1.86 -5.64 5.85
N VAL A 90 -1.00 -5.75 4.84
CA VAL A 90 -1.11 -6.81 3.83
C VAL A 90 -0.60 -8.12 4.40
N ALA A 91 -1.44 -9.15 4.40
CA ALA A 91 -1.11 -10.50 4.80
C ALA A 91 -1.39 -11.49 3.66
N PHE A 92 -0.65 -12.60 3.65
CA PHE A 92 -0.84 -13.69 2.70
C PHE A 92 -1.04 -15.01 3.44
N GLN A 93 -2.17 -15.67 3.20
CA GLN A 93 -2.50 -16.95 3.83
C GLN A 93 -3.43 -17.73 2.89
N ASN A 94 -3.19 -19.04 2.75
CA ASN A 94 -4.04 -19.95 1.97
C ASN A 94 -4.36 -19.41 0.56
N ASP A 95 -3.32 -18.99 -0.18
CA ASP A 95 -3.42 -18.38 -1.51
C ASP A 95 -4.38 -17.18 -1.60
N THR A 96 -4.56 -16.48 -0.48
CA THR A 96 -5.42 -15.31 -0.38
C THR A 96 -4.64 -14.15 0.24
N ILE A 97 -4.72 -12.99 -0.41
CA ILE A 97 -4.21 -11.73 0.13
C ILE A 97 -5.29 -11.10 0.98
N PHE A 98 -4.95 -10.70 2.19
CA PHE A 98 -5.79 -9.88 3.07
C PHE A 98 -5.16 -8.50 3.23
N GLY A 99 -5.97 -7.47 3.43
CA GLY A 99 -5.45 -6.15 3.75
C GLY A 99 -6.52 -5.17 4.18
N GLY A 100 -6.09 -4.13 4.91
CA GLY A 100 -6.90 -3.01 5.36
C GLY A 100 -7.06 -1.94 4.29
N LYS A 101 -8.30 -1.49 4.09
CA LYS A 101 -8.65 -0.40 3.16
C LYS A 101 -8.59 0.99 3.80
N SER A 102 -8.57 1.07 5.12
CA SER A 102 -8.57 2.31 5.88
C SER A 102 -7.60 2.20 7.06
N MET A 103 -6.79 3.24 7.28
CA MET A 103 -6.00 3.42 8.50
C MET A 103 -6.84 3.93 9.67
N LEU A 104 -7.94 4.65 9.38
CA LEU A 104 -8.79 5.29 10.40
C LEU A 104 -9.91 4.38 10.90
N ILE A 105 -10.26 3.35 10.12
CA ILE A 105 -11.31 2.39 10.47
C ILE A 105 -10.66 1.01 10.53
N PRO A 106 -10.08 0.65 11.68
CA PRO A 106 -9.46 -0.65 11.83
C PRO A 106 -10.53 -1.74 11.72
N GLY A 107 -10.18 -2.85 11.06
CA GLY A 107 -11.11 -3.94 10.77
C GLY A 107 -11.85 -3.81 9.42
N LEU A 108 -11.70 -2.69 8.69
CA LEU A 108 -12.15 -2.62 7.29
C LEU A 108 -11.21 -3.41 6.37
N LEU A 109 -11.32 -4.73 6.48
CA LEU A 109 -10.50 -5.71 5.77
C LEU A 109 -11.17 -6.16 4.48
N SER A 110 -10.36 -6.60 3.53
CA SER A 110 -10.83 -7.25 2.32
C SER A 110 -9.81 -8.30 1.90
N SER A 111 -10.30 -9.35 1.24
CA SER A 111 -9.46 -10.42 0.71
C SER A 111 -9.44 -10.42 -0.81
N ILE A 112 -8.39 -10.97 -1.42
CA ILE A 112 -8.24 -11.17 -2.86
C ILE A 112 -7.64 -12.56 -3.10
N PRO A 113 -8.28 -13.44 -3.88
CA PRO A 113 -7.64 -14.69 -4.31
C PRO A 113 -6.37 -14.36 -5.10
N PHE A 114 -5.24 -14.93 -4.72
CA PHE A 114 -3.94 -14.57 -5.31
C PHE A 114 -3.88 -14.87 -6.81
N ASP A 115 -4.48 -15.99 -7.23
CA ASP A 115 -4.53 -16.38 -8.64
C ASP A 115 -5.43 -15.46 -9.50
N SER A 116 -6.23 -14.58 -8.88
CA SER A 116 -6.99 -13.57 -9.62
C SER A 116 -6.12 -12.38 -10.06
N LEU A 117 -4.90 -12.25 -9.55
CA LEU A 117 -4.04 -11.10 -9.81
C LEU A 117 -3.44 -11.11 -11.21
N SER A 118 -3.41 -9.94 -11.83
CA SER A 118 -2.66 -9.66 -13.06
C SER A 118 -1.42 -8.82 -12.77
N LYS A 119 -1.50 -7.87 -11.84
CA LYS A 119 -0.42 -6.92 -11.54
C LYS A 119 -0.50 -6.44 -10.09
N ILE A 120 0.66 -6.09 -9.54
CA ILE A 120 0.78 -5.42 -8.24
C ILE A 120 1.60 -4.14 -8.43
N GLU A 121 1.12 -3.05 -7.83
CA GLU A 121 1.84 -1.78 -7.76
C GLU A 121 2.03 -1.37 -6.30
N ILE A 122 3.22 -0.93 -5.94
CA ILE A 122 3.50 -0.35 -4.62
C ILE A 122 3.59 1.17 -4.80
N GLN A 123 2.87 1.93 -3.99
CA GLN A 123 2.82 3.38 -4.09
C GLN A 123 3.23 4.03 -2.79
N LYS A 124 4.15 4.98 -2.88
CA LYS A 124 4.44 5.88 -1.77
C LYS A 124 3.50 7.07 -1.88
N GLY A 125 2.37 6.98 -1.19
CA GLY A 125 1.46 8.11 -1.05
C GLY A 125 2.18 9.18 -0.25
N GLY A 126 2.26 10.42 -0.74
CA GLY A 126 2.94 11.52 -0.05
C GLY A 126 2.31 11.95 1.28
N LYS A 127 1.44 11.11 1.88
CA LYS A 127 0.75 11.34 3.14
C LYS A 127 1.80 11.34 4.27
N GLN A 128 1.94 12.50 4.92
CA GLN A 128 2.73 12.64 6.13
C GLN A 128 1.85 12.22 7.30
N PHE A 129 2.13 11.07 7.91
CA PHE A 129 1.57 10.75 9.22
C PHE A 129 2.44 11.47 10.25
N ARG A 130 1.88 12.46 10.96
CA ARG A 130 2.57 13.01 12.14
C ARG A 130 2.54 11.91 13.19
N ASN A 131 3.72 11.51 13.67
CA ASN A 131 3.87 10.53 14.74
C ASN A 131 3.16 11.04 16.01
N GLY A 132 1.89 10.68 16.18
CA GLY A 132 1.30 10.56 17.50
C GLY A 132 1.83 9.25 18.09
N GLY A 133 2.94 9.36 18.82
CA GLY A 133 3.69 8.30 19.50
C GLY A 133 3.20 6.86 19.29
N THR A 134 3.86 6.13 18.41
CA THR A 134 4.04 4.69 18.55
C THR A 134 5.26 4.32 17.71
N GLU A 135 6.34 3.99 18.41
CA GLU A 135 7.55 3.42 17.82
C GLU A 135 7.23 2.02 17.24
N TYR A 136 7.90 1.68 16.14
CA TYR A 136 7.76 0.40 15.44
C TYR A 136 8.60 -0.69 16.10
#